data_AF-A0A7K3VN35-F1
#
_entry.id   AF-A0A7K3VN35-F1
#
_cell.length_a   1.000
_cell.length_b   1.000
_cell.length_c   1.000
_cell.angle_alpha   90.00
_cell.angle_beta   90.00
_cell.angle_gamma   90.00
#
_symmetry.space_group_name_H-M   'P 1'
#
loop_
_entity.id
_entity.type
_entity.pdbx_description
1 polymer ?
#
loop_
_entity_poly.entity_id
_entity_poly.type
_entity_poly.pdbx_seq_one_letter_code
_entity_poly.pdbx_strand_id
1 'polypeptide(L)'
;MAALVTPNVIRSLVPNFDCLTEVQHEFLLLHAEWLADGDRAFTLRALGPGVAGLNPELQQRLIGLVEGLGAANRALALGGFGPGVAGLAPELQQRLIGLVEGFDGNYRGWALGGFAAGVAGLAPELQQRLIGLIEGLDAPKRSWALRHFTAGVAGLTPELQQRLVVLIEGLYEPAYRASALGGFGGSVAGLTPELQQRLVVLIEGLYEPAHRTMAVRGFGGGVAGLTLELQQQFVVFVEGLYQPVDRASALMSLGEGVGDLTPELQRRLVILIEGLDHRNRSWALYNLGAGVAGLVPELQQRLVVLIEGLYNPEDRFLALAGLDSGVARVAPELQQRLVILIEGLDDPEHRVLALHGVGQAIAGLALQLQHRLILLAEGFEDTRERASALQSLGTGLAELAPALQQRLIVLIEGLEDRLLALEAIGAGMARLAPALQQRLMVLAEEIDDPEDRARALSGMAG
;
A
#
# COMPACT_ATOMS: atom_id res chain seq x y z
N MET A 1 0.73 16.72 -25.89
CA MET A 1 -0.18 15.59 -26.22
C MET A 1 0.55 14.31 -26.59
N ALA A 2 1.63 14.32 -27.38
CA ALA A 2 2.37 13.09 -27.72
C ALA A 2 2.93 12.32 -26.51
N ALA A 3 3.25 13.00 -25.39
CA ALA A 3 3.69 12.33 -24.16
C ALA A 3 2.57 11.55 -23.42
N LEU A 4 1.29 11.88 -23.64
CA LEU A 4 0.14 11.19 -23.01
C LEU A 4 -0.12 9.79 -23.60
N VAL A 5 0.66 9.41 -24.60
CA VAL A 5 0.46 8.22 -25.45
C VAL A 5 1.29 7.04 -24.93
N THR A 6 2.26 7.26 -24.05
CA THR A 6 3.07 6.17 -23.51
C THR A 6 2.28 5.40 -22.44
N PRO A 7 2.19 4.06 -22.47
CA PRO A 7 1.44 3.27 -21.48
C PRO A 7 1.84 3.55 -20.02
N ASN A 8 3.12 3.89 -19.79
CA ASN A 8 3.62 4.27 -18.47
C ASN A 8 3.10 5.64 -18.01
N VAL A 9 2.90 6.59 -18.93
CA VAL A 9 2.33 7.90 -18.63
C VAL A 9 0.84 7.80 -18.33
N ILE A 10 0.10 6.93 -19.03
CA ILE A 10 -1.32 6.69 -18.70
C ILE A 10 -1.45 6.12 -17.28
N ARG A 11 -0.55 5.22 -16.89
CA ARG A 11 -0.53 4.66 -15.52
C ARG A 11 -0.20 5.70 -14.46
N SER A 12 0.69 6.66 -14.75
CA SER A 12 1.01 7.74 -13.79
C SER A 12 -0.11 8.77 -13.65
N LEU A 13 -1.01 8.88 -14.63
CA LEU A 13 -2.14 9.80 -14.59
C LEU A 13 -3.37 9.28 -13.82
N VAL A 14 -3.41 7.99 -13.48
CA VAL A 14 -4.57 7.36 -12.79
C VAL A 14 -5.00 8.09 -11.51
N PRO A 15 -4.08 8.53 -10.62
CA PRO A 15 -4.47 9.25 -9.40
C PRO A 15 -5.14 10.61 -9.69
N ASN A 16 -4.84 11.21 -10.84
CA ASN A 16 -5.31 12.53 -11.24
C ASN A 16 -6.33 12.45 -12.39
N PHE A 17 -6.92 11.28 -12.63
CA PHE A 17 -7.76 11.04 -13.79
C PHE A 17 -9.02 11.93 -13.79
N ASP A 18 -9.55 12.22 -12.60
CA ASP A 18 -10.71 13.11 -12.42
C ASP A 18 -10.38 14.60 -12.67
N CYS A 19 -9.10 14.95 -12.67
CA CYS A 19 -8.62 16.31 -12.95
C CYS A 19 -8.43 16.57 -14.46
N LEU A 20 -8.57 15.55 -15.30
CA LEU A 20 -8.45 15.68 -16.74
C LEU A 20 -9.71 16.30 -17.34
N THR A 21 -9.51 17.09 -18.38
CA THR A 21 -10.60 17.62 -19.20
C THR A 21 -11.22 16.52 -20.07
N GLU A 22 -12.46 16.72 -20.50
CA GLU A 22 -13.18 15.82 -21.40
C GLU A 22 -12.38 15.51 -22.68
N VAL A 23 -11.71 16.52 -23.25
CA VAL A 23 -10.84 16.35 -24.43
C VAL A 23 -9.65 15.44 -24.15
N GLN A 24 -9.08 15.50 -22.94
CA GLN A 24 -7.98 14.64 -22.53
C GLN A 24 -8.47 13.21 -22.29
N HIS A 25 -9.66 13.01 -21.71
CA HIS A 25 -10.28 11.70 -21.59
C HIS A 25 -10.53 11.07 -22.97
N GLU A 26 -11.09 11.84 -23.91
CA GLU A 26 -11.31 11.40 -25.29
C GLU A 26 -10.00 10.99 -25.97
N PHE A 27 -8.95 11.79 -25.81
CA PHE A 27 -7.65 11.52 -26.41
C PHE A 27 -7.03 10.22 -25.87
N LEU A 28 -7.09 10.00 -24.54
CA LEU A 28 -6.61 8.77 -23.90
C LEU A 28 -7.38 7.55 -24.38
N LEU A 29 -8.71 7.65 -24.48
CA LEU A 29 -9.57 6.58 -24.97
C LEU A 29 -9.28 6.26 -26.42
N LEU A 30 -9.22 7.27 -27.29
CA LEU A 30 -8.87 7.11 -28.70
C LEU A 30 -7.53 6.41 -28.83
N HIS A 31 -6.53 6.79 -28.04
CA HIS A 31 -5.24 6.14 -28.08
C HIS A 31 -5.30 4.65 -27.69
N ALA A 32 -6.05 4.31 -26.63
CA ALA A 32 -6.22 2.92 -26.20
C ALA A 32 -6.81 2.02 -27.31
N GLU A 33 -7.64 2.57 -28.19
CA GLU A 33 -8.20 1.82 -29.33
C GLU A 33 -7.13 1.33 -30.31
N TRP A 34 -6.10 2.14 -30.53
CA TRP A 34 -5.03 1.84 -31.49
C TRP A 34 -3.93 0.93 -30.91
N LEU A 35 -3.98 0.66 -29.60
CA LEU A 35 -3.03 -0.25 -28.95
C LEU A 35 -3.28 -1.71 -29.31
N ALA A 36 -2.20 -2.49 -29.32
CA ALA A 36 -2.28 -3.94 -29.38
C ALA A 36 -3.01 -4.49 -28.14
N ASP A 37 -3.66 -5.64 -28.29
CA ASP A 37 -4.56 -6.22 -27.27
C ASP A 37 -3.98 -6.31 -25.85
N GLY A 38 -2.69 -6.65 -25.71
CA GLY A 38 -2.01 -6.71 -24.42
C GLY A 38 -1.84 -5.33 -23.79
N ASP A 39 -1.28 -4.38 -24.54
CA ASP A 39 -1.09 -3.00 -24.09
C ASP A 39 -2.42 -2.30 -23.82
N ARG A 40 -3.43 -2.57 -24.66
CA ARG A 40 -4.80 -2.10 -24.47
C ARG A 40 -5.37 -2.60 -23.14
N ALA A 41 -5.22 -3.88 -22.80
CA ALA A 41 -5.69 -4.40 -21.52
C ALA A 41 -5.03 -3.74 -20.31
N PHE A 42 -3.72 -3.51 -20.37
CA PHE A 42 -3.02 -2.80 -19.30
C PHE A 42 -3.47 -1.34 -19.17
N THR A 43 -3.65 -0.66 -20.29
CA THR A 43 -4.16 0.71 -20.33
C THR A 43 -5.59 0.77 -19.77
N LEU A 44 -6.49 -0.11 -20.20
CA LEU A 44 -7.87 -0.16 -19.68
C LEU A 44 -7.93 -0.51 -18.20
N ARG A 45 -7.05 -1.40 -17.72
CA ARG A 45 -6.91 -1.69 -16.28
C ARG A 45 -6.52 -0.44 -15.49
N ALA A 46 -5.60 0.38 -16.04
CA ALA A 46 -5.17 1.63 -15.41
C ALA A 46 -6.29 2.67 -15.40
N LEU A 47 -7.10 2.76 -16.46
CA LEU A 47 -8.22 3.70 -16.56
C LEU A 47 -9.44 3.29 -15.72
N GLY A 48 -9.58 2.00 -15.41
CA GLY A 48 -10.74 1.43 -14.70
C GLY A 48 -11.16 2.13 -13.41
N PRO A 49 -10.26 2.56 -12.50
CA PRO A 49 -10.62 3.26 -11.27
C PRO A 49 -11.34 4.59 -11.53
N GLY A 50 -10.96 5.33 -12.58
CA GLY A 50 -11.52 6.63 -12.94
C GLY A 50 -12.75 6.57 -13.86
N VAL A 51 -13.25 5.37 -14.18
CA VAL A 51 -14.37 5.20 -15.12
C VAL A 51 -15.64 5.93 -14.68
N ALA A 52 -15.87 6.08 -13.38
CA ALA A 52 -17.02 6.79 -12.82
C ALA A 52 -16.99 8.30 -13.13
N GLY A 53 -15.80 8.90 -13.27
CA GLY A 53 -15.62 10.32 -13.60
C GLY A 53 -15.82 10.64 -15.08
N LEU A 54 -15.92 9.61 -15.95
CA LEU A 54 -16.16 9.80 -17.37
C LEU A 54 -17.61 10.17 -17.67
N ASN A 55 -17.82 10.94 -18.73
CA ASN A 55 -19.16 11.15 -19.28
C ASN A 55 -19.77 9.79 -19.74
N PRO A 56 -21.11 9.65 -19.82
CA PRO A 56 -21.75 8.38 -20.16
C PRO A 56 -21.32 7.78 -21.51
N GLU A 57 -21.04 8.61 -22.52
CA GLU A 57 -20.63 8.13 -23.85
C GLU A 57 -19.24 7.49 -23.80
N LEU A 58 -18.32 8.09 -23.05
CA LEU A 58 -16.98 7.58 -22.84
C LEU A 58 -16.98 6.33 -21.94
N GLN A 59 -17.85 6.26 -20.93
CA GLN A 59 -18.06 5.03 -20.16
C GLN A 59 -18.48 3.87 -21.06
N GLN A 60 -19.45 4.09 -21.95
CA GLN A 60 -19.93 3.08 -22.90
C GLN A 60 -18.82 2.63 -23.86
N ARG A 61 -18.06 3.59 -24.40
CA ARG A 61 -16.95 3.32 -25.32
C ARG A 61 -15.85 2.50 -24.63
N LEU A 62 -15.45 2.90 -23.43
CA LEU A 62 -14.42 2.23 -22.64
C LEU A 62 -14.81 0.79 -22.33
N ILE A 63 -16.07 0.54 -21.94
CA ILE A 63 -16.60 -0.81 -21.71
C ILE A 63 -16.62 -1.62 -23.03
N GLY A 64 -16.99 -0.99 -24.14
CA GLY A 64 -16.92 -1.63 -25.46
C GLY A 64 -15.51 -2.08 -25.85
N LEU A 65 -14.47 -1.31 -25.49
CA LEU A 65 -13.08 -1.71 -25.71
C LEU A 65 -12.70 -2.93 -24.87
N VAL A 66 -13.17 -3.02 -23.62
CA VAL A 66 -12.99 -4.21 -22.78
C VAL A 66 -13.68 -5.42 -23.40
N GLU A 67 -14.92 -5.26 -23.88
CA GLU A 67 -15.66 -6.34 -24.56
C GLU A 67 -14.91 -6.88 -25.78
N GLY A 68 -14.25 -6.00 -26.54
CA GLY A 68 -13.45 -6.35 -27.71
C GLY A 68 -12.17 -7.15 -27.42
N LEU A 69 -11.71 -7.22 -26.16
CA LEU A 69 -10.49 -7.95 -25.81
C LEU A 69 -10.68 -9.46 -25.78
N GLY A 70 -9.62 -10.21 -26.10
CA GLY A 70 -9.54 -11.65 -25.82
C GLY A 70 -9.67 -11.97 -24.32
N ALA A 71 -10.11 -13.19 -23.97
CA ALA A 71 -10.52 -13.55 -22.61
C ALA A 71 -9.50 -13.21 -21.50
N ALA A 72 -8.22 -13.54 -21.71
CA ALA A 72 -7.17 -13.25 -20.74
C ALA A 72 -6.97 -11.74 -20.52
N ASN A 73 -6.90 -10.99 -21.61
CA ASN A 73 -6.72 -9.54 -21.61
C ASN A 73 -7.95 -8.82 -21.05
N ARG A 74 -9.15 -9.34 -21.34
CA ARG A 74 -10.41 -8.84 -20.79
C ARG A 74 -10.46 -9.02 -19.28
N ALA A 75 -10.07 -10.19 -18.76
CA ALA A 75 -10.04 -10.43 -17.32
C ALA A 75 -9.04 -9.52 -16.61
N LEU A 76 -7.87 -9.31 -17.23
CA LEU A 76 -6.86 -8.35 -16.74
C LEU A 76 -7.41 -6.92 -16.71
N ALA A 77 -8.04 -6.47 -17.78
CA ALA A 77 -8.65 -5.13 -17.88
C ALA A 77 -9.73 -4.94 -16.80
N LEU A 78 -10.66 -5.89 -16.69
CA LEU A 78 -11.74 -5.88 -15.70
C LEU A 78 -11.23 -5.83 -14.25
N GLY A 79 -10.05 -6.40 -13.99
CA GLY A 79 -9.42 -6.34 -12.68
C GLY A 79 -9.17 -4.92 -12.16
N GLY A 80 -9.15 -3.90 -13.03
CA GLY A 80 -8.96 -2.49 -12.66
C GLY A 80 -10.25 -1.70 -12.42
N PHE A 81 -11.42 -2.23 -12.79
CA PHE A 81 -12.69 -1.48 -12.76
C PHE A 81 -13.35 -1.45 -11.39
N GLY A 82 -12.90 -2.29 -10.46
CA GLY A 82 -13.53 -2.42 -9.14
C GLY A 82 -13.79 -1.09 -8.44
N PRO A 83 -12.79 -0.21 -8.24
CA PRO A 83 -13.01 1.05 -7.54
C PRO A 83 -14.07 1.96 -8.19
N GLY A 84 -14.17 1.95 -9.52
CA GLY A 84 -15.08 2.83 -10.27
C GLY A 84 -16.44 2.22 -10.60
N VAL A 85 -16.65 0.90 -10.41
CA VAL A 85 -17.85 0.20 -10.89
C VAL A 85 -19.14 0.74 -10.27
N ALA A 86 -19.11 1.14 -9.00
CA ALA A 86 -20.29 1.63 -8.28
C ALA A 86 -20.80 2.98 -8.81
N GLY A 87 -19.93 3.78 -9.43
CA GLY A 87 -20.29 5.07 -10.03
C GLY A 87 -20.88 4.96 -11.44
N LEU A 88 -20.94 3.76 -12.01
CA LEU A 88 -21.51 3.53 -13.34
C LEU A 88 -23.04 3.44 -13.29
N ALA A 89 -23.69 3.74 -14.41
CA ALA A 89 -25.11 3.47 -14.60
C ALA A 89 -25.43 1.96 -14.38
N PRO A 90 -26.59 1.60 -13.81
CA PRO A 90 -26.94 0.20 -13.52
C PRO A 90 -26.79 -0.74 -14.71
N GLU A 91 -27.11 -0.29 -15.92
CA GLU A 91 -26.98 -1.08 -17.15
C GLU A 91 -25.53 -1.44 -17.45
N LEU A 92 -24.60 -0.52 -17.17
CA LEU A 92 -23.16 -0.74 -17.35
C LEU A 92 -22.59 -1.64 -16.26
N GLN A 93 -23.05 -1.49 -15.01
CA GLN A 93 -22.71 -2.43 -13.93
C GLN A 93 -23.12 -3.86 -14.28
N GLN A 94 -24.35 -4.04 -14.78
CA GLN A 94 -24.87 -5.33 -15.22
C GLN A 94 -24.06 -5.93 -16.37
N ARG A 95 -23.68 -5.11 -17.37
CA ARG A 95 -22.83 -5.54 -18.48
C ARG A 95 -21.47 -6.04 -18.01
N LEU A 96 -20.79 -5.26 -17.18
CA LEU A 96 -19.49 -5.61 -16.62
C LEU A 96 -19.54 -6.91 -15.83
N ILE A 97 -20.57 -7.09 -14.98
CA ILE A 97 -20.76 -8.34 -14.24
C ILE A 97 -21.05 -9.50 -15.20
N GLY A 98 -21.85 -9.29 -16.25
CA GLY A 98 -22.06 -10.28 -17.30
C GLY A 98 -20.77 -10.73 -18.00
N LEU A 99 -19.79 -9.84 -18.17
CA LEU A 99 -18.47 -10.22 -18.70
C LEU A 99 -17.71 -11.11 -17.70
N VAL A 100 -17.80 -10.82 -16.40
CA VAL A 100 -17.20 -11.67 -15.36
C VAL A 100 -17.81 -13.07 -15.36
N GLU A 101 -19.13 -13.17 -15.54
CA GLU A 101 -19.84 -14.45 -15.63
C GLU A 101 -19.38 -15.30 -16.81
N GLY A 102 -19.14 -14.64 -17.95
CA GLY A 102 -18.70 -15.29 -19.18
C GLY A 102 -17.30 -15.91 -19.09
N PHE A 103 -16.50 -15.58 -18.09
CA PHE A 103 -15.20 -16.22 -17.89
C PHE A 103 -15.32 -17.61 -17.28
N ASP A 104 -14.40 -18.48 -17.64
CA ASP A 104 -14.19 -19.73 -16.94
C ASP A 104 -13.08 -19.59 -15.88
N GLY A 105 -13.08 -20.56 -14.96
CA GLY A 105 -11.95 -20.87 -14.10
C GLY A 105 -11.19 -19.66 -13.53
N ASN A 106 -9.90 -19.57 -13.90
CA ASN A 106 -8.95 -18.63 -13.33
C ASN A 106 -9.31 -17.17 -13.66
N TYR A 107 -9.76 -16.92 -14.88
CA TYR A 107 -10.09 -15.56 -15.34
C TYR A 107 -11.28 -14.99 -14.58
N ARG A 108 -12.26 -15.84 -14.24
CA ARG A 108 -13.38 -15.44 -13.38
C ARG A 108 -12.87 -15.06 -11.97
N GLY A 109 -12.01 -15.88 -11.38
CA GLY A 109 -11.41 -15.59 -10.09
C GLY A 109 -10.68 -14.24 -10.09
N TRP A 110 -9.84 -13.99 -11.10
CA TRP A 110 -9.10 -12.74 -11.26
C TRP A 110 -10.00 -11.51 -11.37
N ALA A 111 -11.01 -11.58 -12.23
CA ALA A 111 -11.95 -10.48 -12.38
C ALA A 111 -12.73 -10.22 -11.09
N LEU A 112 -13.18 -11.26 -10.38
CA LEU A 112 -13.88 -11.12 -9.10
C LEU A 112 -13.03 -10.43 -8.04
N GLY A 113 -11.74 -10.81 -7.92
CA GLY A 113 -10.83 -10.15 -6.98
C GLY A 113 -10.63 -8.65 -7.29
N GLY A 114 -10.65 -8.26 -8.56
CA GLY A 114 -10.58 -6.86 -8.96
C GLY A 114 -11.84 -6.07 -8.59
N PHE A 115 -13.03 -6.67 -8.65
CA PHE A 115 -14.31 -6.02 -8.33
C PHE A 115 -14.52 -5.75 -6.85
N ALA A 116 -13.70 -6.34 -5.98
CA ALA A 116 -13.81 -6.26 -4.53
C ALA A 116 -13.93 -4.84 -3.99
N ALA A 117 -13.17 -3.89 -4.54
CA ALA A 117 -13.11 -2.52 -4.04
C ALA A 117 -14.43 -1.74 -4.20
N GLY A 118 -15.24 -2.06 -5.21
CA GLY A 118 -16.51 -1.37 -5.46
C GLY A 118 -17.76 -2.17 -5.14
N VAL A 119 -17.63 -3.42 -4.66
CA VAL A 119 -18.78 -4.31 -4.45
C VAL A 119 -19.79 -3.72 -3.46
N ALA A 120 -19.33 -3.03 -2.41
CA ALA A 120 -20.20 -2.41 -1.41
C ALA A 120 -21.12 -1.32 -1.99
N GLY A 121 -20.69 -0.65 -3.06
CA GLY A 121 -21.47 0.39 -3.74
C GLY A 121 -22.44 -0.14 -4.80
N LEU A 122 -22.42 -1.44 -5.09
CA LEU A 122 -23.35 -2.07 -6.04
C LEU A 122 -24.72 -2.31 -5.39
N ALA A 123 -25.75 -2.39 -6.23
CA ALA A 123 -27.09 -2.82 -5.79
C ALA A 123 -27.03 -4.23 -5.14
N PRO A 124 -27.86 -4.52 -4.12
CA PRO A 124 -27.83 -5.80 -3.39
C PRO A 124 -27.92 -7.04 -4.29
N GLU A 125 -28.70 -6.97 -5.37
CA GLU A 125 -28.84 -8.06 -6.35
C GLU A 125 -27.52 -8.36 -7.06
N LEU A 126 -26.73 -7.33 -7.37
CA LEU A 126 -25.42 -7.47 -7.99
C LEU A 126 -24.37 -7.96 -7.00
N GLN A 127 -24.42 -7.52 -5.74
CA GLN A 127 -23.59 -8.06 -4.68
C GLN A 127 -23.83 -9.57 -4.50
N GLN A 128 -25.09 -9.99 -4.42
CA GLN A 128 -25.49 -11.40 -4.34
C GLN A 128 -24.99 -12.21 -5.54
N ARG A 129 -25.09 -11.64 -6.74
CA ARG A 129 -24.65 -12.26 -7.99
C ARG A 129 -23.13 -12.50 -7.97
N LEU A 130 -22.34 -11.50 -7.60
CA LEU A 130 -20.88 -11.63 -7.50
C LEU A 130 -20.46 -12.70 -6.47
N ILE A 131 -21.12 -12.74 -5.31
CA ILE A 131 -20.86 -13.77 -4.31
C ILE A 131 -21.23 -15.17 -4.84
N GLY A 132 -22.37 -15.30 -5.54
CA GLY A 132 -22.75 -16.55 -6.21
C GLY A 132 -21.71 -17.03 -7.23
N LEU A 133 -21.05 -16.10 -7.93
CA LEU A 133 -19.95 -16.46 -8.84
C LEU A 133 -18.72 -16.98 -8.10
N ILE A 134 -18.40 -16.44 -6.92
CA ILE A 134 -17.34 -16.95 -6.05
C ILE A 134 -17.70 -18.36 -5.54
N GLU A 135 -18.96 -18.57 -5.13
CA GLU A 135 -19.45 -19.88 -4.69
C GLU A 135 -19.26 -20.95 -5.76
N GLY A 136 -19.55 -20.61 -7.02
CA GLY A 136 -19.41 -21.51 -8.17
C GLY A 136 -17.97 -21.84 -8.59
N LEU A 137 -16.94 -21.21 -8.00
CA LEU A 137 -15.54 -21.53 -8.28
C LEU A 137 -15.10 -22.81 -7.55
N ASP A 138 -14.15 -23.54 -8.16
CA ASP A 138 -13.44 -24.62 -7.45
C ASP A 138 -12.51 -24.08 -6.35
N ALA A 139 -12.06 -24.96 -5.45
CA ALA A 139 -11.36 -24.54 -4.23
C ALA A 139 -10.10 -23.66 -4.47
N PRO A 140 -9.18 -23.97 -5.40
CA PRO A 140 -8.04 -23.10 -5.67
C PRO A 140 -8.45 -21.69 -6.14
N LYS A 141 -9.40 -21.63 -7.08
CA LYS A 141 -9.85 -20.35 -7.68
C LYS A 141 -10.69 -19.55 -6.70
N ARG A 142 -11.51 -20.22 -5.90
CA ARG A 142 -12.29 -19.64 -4.82
C ARG A 142 -11.39 -19.04 -3.75
N SER A 143 -10.34 -19.76 -3.33
CA SER A 143 -9.36 -19.24 -2.38
C SER A 143 -8.67 -17.98 -2.89
N TRP A 144 -8.25 -17.98 -4.16
CA TRP A 144 -7.69 -16.79 -4.80
C TRP A 144 -8.70 -15.65 -4.82
N ALA A 145 -9.94 -15.89 -5.26
CA ALA A 145 -10.98 -14.87 -5.29
C ALA A 145 -11.23 -14.30 -3.89
N LEU A 146 -11.44 -15.14 -2.88
CA LEU A 146 -11.67 -14.73 -1.49
C LEU A 146 -10.50 -13.93 -0.93
N ARG A 147 -9.26 -14.33 -1.20
CA ARG A 147 -8.07 -13.58 -0.74
C ARG A 147 -8.05 -12.15 -1.26
N HIS A 148 -8.54 -11.92 -2.46
CA HIS A 148 -8.56 -10.60 -3.09
C HIS A 148 -9.91 -9.88 -2.96
N PHE A 149 -10.97 -10.60 -2.58
CA PHE A 149 -12.31 -10.07 -2.37
C PHE A 149 -12.50 -9.51 -0.96
N THR A 150 -11.68 -8.52 -0.59
CA THR A 150 -11.58 -8.06 0.81
C THR A 150 -11.93 -6.59 0.97
N ALA A 151 -11.46 -5.72 0.05
CA ALA A 151 -11.59 -4.26 0.16
C ALA A 151 -13.03 -3.72 0.33
N GLY A 152 -14.07 -4.45 -0.12
CA GLY A 152 -15.47 -4.04 0.02
C GLY A 152 -16.31 -4.90 0.97
N VAL A 153 -15.72 -5.88 1.66
CA VAL A 153 -16.48 -6.82 2.52
C VAL A 153 -17.17 -6.11 3.69
N ALA A 154 -16.50 -5.12 4.27
CA ALA A 154 -17.04 -4.34 5.39
C ALA A 154 -18.35 -3.60 5.03
N GLY A 155 -18.56 -3.26 3.75
CA GLY A 155 -19.77 -2.58 3.28
C GLY A 155 -20.89 -3.52 2.81
N LEU A 156 -20.69 -4.84 2.87
CA LEU A 156 -21.73 -5.83 2.57
C LEU A 156 -22.68 -6.01 3.75
N THR A 157 -23.90 -6.51 3.48
CA THR A 157 -24.82 -6.89 4.55
C THR A 157 -24.26 -8.05 5.39
N PRO A 158 -24.63 -8.18 6.67
CA PRO A 158 -24.18 -9.29 7.53
C PRO A 158 -24.41 -10.67 6.94
N GLU A 159 -25.51 -10.86 6.20
CA GLU A 159 -25.84 -12.13 5.53
C GLU A 159 -24.83 -12.45 4.41
N LEU A 160 -24.40 -11.46 3.65
CA LEU A 160 -23.40 -11.62 2.60
C LEU A 160 -22.00 -11.82 3.17
N GLN A 161 -21.66 -11.09 4.24
CA GLN A 161 -20.42 -11.34 5.00
C GLN A 161 -20.39 -12.77 5.53
N GLN A 162 -21.49 -13.26 6.11
CA GLN A 162 -21.61 -14.63 6.60
C GLN A 162 -21.41 -15.66 5.48
N ARG A 163 -21.97 -15.45 4.29
CA ARG A 163 -21.75 -16.33 3.13
C ARG A 163 -20.28 -16.43 2.76
N LEU A 164 -19.55 -15.30 2.74
CA LEU A 164 -18.12 -15.30 2.47
C LEU A 164 -17.32 -16.07 3.53
N VAL A 165 -17.65 -15.91 4.82
CA VAL A 165 -17.01 -16.69 5.90
C VAL A 165 -17.29 -18.19 5.75
N VAL A 166 -18.52 -18.59 5.42
CA VAL A 166 -18.87 -20.00 5.15
C VAL A 166 -18.08 -20.56 3.97
N LEU A 167 -17.82 -19.75 2.93
CA LEU A 167 -16.98 -20.16 1.81
C LEU A 167 -15.54 -20.44 2.22
N ILE A 168 -14.98 -19.64 3.13
CA ILE A 168 -13.64 -19.85 3.69
C ILE A 168 -13.60 -21.15 4.51
N GLU A 169 -14.61 -21.38 5.36
CA GLU A 169 -14.76 -22.61 6.14
C GLU A 169 -14.80 -23.86 5.23
N GLY A 170 -15.54 -23.76 4.13
CA GLY A 170 -15.67 -24.82 3.12
C GLY A 170 -14.42 -25.07 2.27
N LEU A 171 -13.33 -24.31 2.43
CA LEU A 171 -12.04 -24.62 1.81
C LEU A 171 -11.39 -25.78 2.57
N TYR A 172 -11.48 -27.00 2.04
CA TYR A 172 -10.94 -28.20 2.66
C TYR A 172 -9.42 -28.20 2.78
N GLU A 173 -8.73 -27.70 1.76
CA GLU A 173 -7.27 -27.65 1.74
C GLU A 173 -6.77 -26.54 2.69
N PRO A 174 -5.98 -26.86 3.73
CA PRO A 174 -5.54 -25.89 4.72
C PRO A 174 -4.76 -24.72 4.13
N ALA A 175 -3.97 -24.95 3.08
CA ALA A 175 -3.23 -23.90 2.38
C ALA A 175 -4.15 -22.84 1.77
N TYR A 176 -5.23 -23.29 1.11
CA TYR A 176 -6.23 -22.42 0.50
C TYR A 176 -7.02 -21.65 1.55
N ARG A 177 -7.37 -22.30 2.65
CA ARG A 177 -8.04 -21.65 3.77
C ARG A 177 -7.16 -20.56 4.38
N ALA A 178 -5.91 -20.88 4.68
CA ALA A 178 -4.95 -19.93 5.24
C ALA A 178 -4.69 -18.72 4.31
N SER A 179 -4.63 -18.95 2.99
CA SER A 179 -4.50 -17.86 2.02
C SER A 179 -5.71 -16.92 2.01
N ALA A 180 -6.92 -17.48 2.08
CA ALA A 180 -8.15 -16.68 2.14
C ALA A 180 -8.27 -15.91 3.47
N LEU A 181 -7.98 -16.57 4.60
CA LEU A 181 -7.95 -15.93 5.93
C LEU A 181 -6.97 -14.76 5.98
N GLY A 182 -5.78 -14.93 5.40
CA GLY A 182 -4.79 -13.86 5.31
C GLY A 182 -5.27 -12.65 4.49
N GLY A 183 -6.08 -12.87 3.45
CA GLY A 183 -6.68 -11.76 2.69
C GLY A 183 -7.68 -10.95 3.53
N PHE A 184 -8.48 -11.63 4.36
CA PHE A 184 -9.56 -11.03 5.15
C PHE A 184 -9.10 -10.13 6.29
N GLY A 185 -7.80 -10.10 6.61
CA GLY A 185 -7.23 -9.26 7.67
C GLY A 185 -7.65 -7.82 7.59
N GLY A 186 -7.47 -7.16 6.43
CA GLY A 186 -7.81 -5.75 6.25
C GLY A 186 -9.30 -5.42 6.40
N SER A 187 -10.18 -6.42 6.38
CA SER A 187 -11.64 -6.23 6.40
C SER A 187 -12.28 -6.65 7.71
N VAL A 188 -11.53 -7.29 8.62
CA VAL A 188 -12.08 -7.93 9.82
C VAL A 188 -12.77 -6.92 10.75
N ALA A 189 -12.27 -5.68 10.77
CA ALA A 189 -12.86 -4.58 11.56
C ALA A 189 -14.32 -4.29 11.20
N GLY A 190 -14.72 -4.53 9.95
CA GLY A 190 -16.08 -4.30 9.46
C GLY A 190 -17.01 -5.50 9.59
N LEU A 191 -16.54 -6.61 10.15
CA LEU A 191 -17.35 -7.81 10.38
C LEU A 191 -18.02 -7.76 11.75
N THR A 192 -19.14 -8.47 11.92
CA THR A 192 -19.75 -8.63 13.24
C THR A 192 -18.82 -9.42 14.18
N PRO A 193 -18.87 -9.20 15.50
CA PRO A 193 -18.05 -9.94 16.47
C PRO A 193 -18.11 -11.46 16.32
N GLU A 194 -19.27 -12.01 15.97
CA GLU A 194 -19.46 -13.44 15.74
C GLU A 194 -18.66 -13.94 14.53
N LEU A 195 -18.63 -13.16 13.45
CA LEU A 195 -17.83 -13.49 12.26
C LEU A 195 -16.34 -13.29 12.51
N GLN A 196 -15.95 -12.25 13.25
CA GLN A 196 -14.57 -12.06 13.70
C GLN A 196 -14.07 -13.29 14.50
N GLN A 197 -14.86 -13.75 15.48
CA GLN A 197 -14.52 -14.94 16.28
C GLN A 197 -14.35 -16.19 15.42
N ARG A 198 -15.23 -16.41 14.44
CA ARG A 198 -15.12 -17.56 13.53
C ARG A 198 -13.81 -17.52 12.75
N LEU A 199 -13.41 -16.36 12.22
CA LEU A 199 -12.14 -16.22 11.51
C LEU A 199 -10.94 -16.51 12.43
N VAL A 200 -10.93 -15.98 13.65
CA VAL A 200 -9.87 -16.25 14.63
C VAL A 200 -9.76 -17.74 14.94
N VAL A 201 -10.90 -18.41 15.21
CA VAL A 201 -10.93 -19.87 15.46
C VAL A 201 -10.41 -20.67 14.26
N LEU A 202 -10.73 -20.24 13.03
CA LEU A 202 -10.21 -20.90 11.82
C LEU A 202 -8.69 -20.76 11.69
N ILE A 203 -8.12 -19.62 12.06
CA ILE A 203 -6.67 -19.40 12.06
C ILE A 203 -6.01 -20.31 13.10
N GLU A 204 -6.55 -20.35 14.31
CA GLU A 204 -6.04 -21.21 15.40
C GLU A 204 -6.10 -22.70 15.04
N GLY A 205 -7.17 -23.10 14.33
CA GLY A 205 -7.40 -24.46 13.88
C GLY A 205 -6.51 -24.94 12.73
N LEU A 206 -5.69 -24.06 12.12
CA LEU A 206 -4.70 -24.49 11.12
C LEU A 206 -3.64 -25.35 11.82
N TYR A 207 -3.34 -26.55 11.31
CA TYR A 207 -2.36 -27.44 11.95
C TYR A 207 -0.92 -27.11 11.58
N GLU A 208 -0.67 -26.89 10.28
CA GLU A 208 0.66 -26.66 9.75
C GLU A 208 1.19 -25.26 10.12
N PRO A 209 2.42 -25.15 10.68
CA PRO A 209 3.01 -23.86 11.06
C PRO A 209 3.05 -22.85 9.91
N ALA A 210 3.44 -23.28 8.71
CA ALA A 210 3.51 -22.40 7.53
C ALA A 210 2.14 -21.79 7.18
N HIS A 211 1.05 -22.56 7.35
CA HIS A 211 -0.30 -22.08 7.09
C HIS A 211 -0.76 -21.08 8.17
N ARG A 212 -0.44 -21.35 9.44
CA ARG A 212 -0.68 -20.38 10.54
C ARG A 212 0.02 -19.06 10.27
N THR A 213 1.31 -19.10 9.96
CA THR A 213 2.12 -17.90 9.70
C THR A 213 1.56 -17.12 8.51
N MET A 214 1.18 -17.80 7.43
CA MET A 214 0.56 -17.14 6.27
C MET A 214 -0.75 -16.43 6.65
N ALA A 215 -1.62 -17.08 7.41
CA ALA A 215 -2.89 -16.49 7.82
C ALA A 215 -2.68 -15.31 8.78
N VAL A 216 -1.86 -15.48 9.83
CA VAL A 216 -1.52 -14.44 10.81
C VAL A 216 -0.84 -13.24 10.16
N ARG A 217 0.06 -13.48 9.20
CA ARG A 217 0.74 -12.40 8.48
C ARG A 217 -0.24 -11.53 7.70
N GLY A 218 -1.26 -12.12 7.09
CA GLY A 218 -2.29 -11.33 6.40
C GLY A 218 -3.30 -10.71 7.36
N PHE A 219 -3.60 -11.39 8.47
CA PHE A 219 -4.59 -10.97 9.46
C PHE A 219 -4.12 -9.84 10.38
N GLY A 220 -2.81 -9.74 10.62
CA GLY A 220 -2.21 -8.83 11.60
C GLY A 220 -2.65 -7.37 11.49
N GLY A 221 -2.73 -6.83 10.28
CA GLY A 221 -3.10 -5.42 10.08
C GLY A 221 -4.55 -5.08 10.49
N GLY A 222 -5.41 -6.09 10.63
CA GLY A 222 -6.80 -5.94 11.08
C GLY A 222 -7.03 -6.16 12.56
N VAL A 223 -6.00 -6.58 13.32
CA VAL A 223 -6.16 -7.01 14.73
C VAL A 223 -6.71 -5.89 15.61
N ALA A 224 -6.31 -4.63 15.34
CA ALA A 224 -6.84 -3.45 16.03
C ALA A 224 -8.37 -3.31 15.93
N GLY A 225 -8.97 -3.79 14.85
CA GLY A 225 -10.43 -3.74 14.62
C GLY A 225 -11.21 -4.89 15.25
N LEU A 226 -10.54 -5.85 15.89
CA LEU A 226 -11.19 -6.92 16.64
C LEU A 226 -11.74 -6.42 17.97
N THR A 227 -12.72 -7.14 18.54
CA THR A 227 -13.10 -6.93 19.95
C THR A 227 -11.91 -7.16 20.88
N LEU A 228 -11.91 -6.55 22.06
CA LEU A 228 -10.80 -6.65 23.01
C LEU A 228 -10.47 -8.09 23.40
N GLU A 229 -11.49 -8.94 23.57
CA GLU A 229 -11.35 -10.36 23.87
C GLU A 229 -10.62 -11.09 22.74
N LEU A 230 -10.99 -10.79 21.49
CA LEU A 230 -10.36 -11.37 20.30
C LEU A 230 -8.94 -10.85 20.07
N GLN A 231 -8.66 -9.57 20.39
CA GLN A 231 -7.30 -9.04 20.39
C GLN A 231 -6.42 -9.81 21.39
N GLN A 232 -6.91 -10.02 22.62
CA GLN A 232 -6.21 -10.79 23.64
C GLN A 232 -5.95 -12.22 23.19
N GLN A 233 -6.98 -12.88 22.64
CA GLN A 233 -6.87 -14.24 22.10
C GLN A 233 -5.82 -14.31 20.99
N PHE A 234 -5.84 -13.38 20.04
CA PHE A 234 -4.87 -13.32 18.95
C PHE A 234 -3.44 -13.10 19.46
N VAL A 235 -3.23 -12.21 20.44
CA VAL A 235 -1.91 -11.99 21.02
C VAL A 235 -1.40 -13.25 21.73
N VAL A 236 -2.24 -13.94 22.50
CA VAL A 236 -1.89 -15.25 23.10
C VAL A 236 -1.50 -16.27 22.02
N PHE A 237 -2.23 -16.30 20.90
CA PHE A 237 -1.92 -17.18 19.79
C PHE A 237 -0.55 -16.86 19.17
N VAL A 238 -0.23 -15.58 18.96
CA VAL A 238 1.09 -15.14 18.46
C VAL A 238 2.21 -15.52 19.43
N GLU A 239 2.01 -15.37 20.74
CA GLU A 239 2.97 -15.81 21.77
C GLU A 239 3.25 -17.32 21.69
N GLY A 240 2.22 -18.11 21.37
CA GLY A 240 2.31 -19.57 21.25
C GLY A 240 2.94 -20.08 19.95
N LEU A 241 3.31 -19.22 19.00
CA LEU A 241 3.96 -19.64 17.76
C LEU A 241 5.35 -20.24 18.04
N TYR A 242 5.58 -21.47 17.59
CA TYR A 242 6.77 -22.25 17.95
C TYR A 242 8.07 -21.60 17.43
N GLN A 243 8.14 -21.29 16.13
CA GLN A 243 9.36 -20.76 15.52
C GLN A 243 9.51 -19.26 15.79
N PRO A 244 10.71 -18.78 16.16
CA PRO A 244 10.99 -17.35 16.33
C PRO A 244 10.69 -16.53 15.06
N VAL A 245 10.94 -17.09 13.87
CA VAL A 245 10.65 -16.42 12.59
C VAL A 245 9.15 -16.24 12.36
N ASP A 246 8.32 -17.19 12.80
CA ASP A 246 6.87 -17.09 12.70
C ASP A 246 6.35 -15.99 13.63
N ARG A 247 6.89 -15.92 14.86
CA ARG A 247 6.62 -14.82 15.81
C ARG A 247 7.02 -13.47 15.24
N ALA A 248 8.22 -13.36 14.67
CA ALA A 248 8.70 -12.13 14.05
C ALA A 248 7.80 -11.69 12.89
N SER A 249 7.39 -12.64 12.03
CA SER A 249 6.49 -12.36 10.91
C SER A 249 5.11 -11.88 11.36
N ALA A 250 4.58 -12.49 12.43
CA ALA A 250 3.32 -12.10 13.05
C ALA A 250 3.39 -10.72 13.72
N LEU A 251 4.48 -10.42 14.41
CA LEU A 251 4.71 -9.11 15.02
C LEU A 251 4.84 -8.02 13.96
N MET A 252 5.58 -8.31 12.89
CA MET A 252 5.70 -7.42 11.74
C MET A 252 4.33 -7.15 11.10
N SER A 253 3.44 -8.15 11.00
CA SER A 253 2.14 -7.93 10.35
C SER A 253 1.15 -7.10 11.15
N LEU A 254 1.35 -6.90 12.46
CA LEU A 254 0.52 -6.00 13.26
C LEU A 254 0.66 -4.54 12.80
N GLY A 255 1.83 -4.17 12.28
CA GLY A 255 2.06 -2.86 11.64
C GLY A 255 1.65 -1.69 12.52
N GLU A 256 0.96 -0.72 11.91
CA GLU A 256 0.37 0.45 12.60
C GLU A 256 -0.67 0.08 13.65
N GLY A 257 -1.39 -1.03 13.46
CA GLY A 257 -2.48 -1.47 14.34
C GLY A 257 -2.04 -1.77 15.78
N VAL A 258 -0.73 -1.94 16.02
CA VAL A 258 -0.20 -2.08 17.39
C VAL A 258 -0.49 -0.85 18.25
N GLY A 259 -0.58 0.34 17.65
CA GLY A 259 -0.86 1.60 18.34
C GLY A 259 -2.26 1.66 18.94
N ASP A 260 -3.21 0.97 18.33
CA ASP A 260 -4.61 0.94 18.76
C ASP A 260 -4.92 -0.17 19.78
N LEU A 261 -3.94 -1.03 20.06
CA LEU A 261 -4.06 -2.04 21.11
C LEU A 261 -3.98 -1.40 22.50
N THR A 262 -4.59 -2.05 23.48
CA THR A 262 -4.45 -1.61 24.87
C THR A 262 -2.98 -1.61 25.33
N PRO A 263 -2.58 -0.74 26.26
CA PRO A 263 -1.19 -0.69 26.75
C PRO A 263 -0.66 -2.02 27.29
N GLU A 264 -1.53 -2.88 27.81
CA GLU A 264 -1.14 -4.21 28.28
C GLU A 264 -0.80 -5.14 27.12
N LEU A 265 -1.60 -5.14 26.04
CA LEU A 265 -1.29 -5.91 24.84
C LEU A 265 -0.04 -5.38 24.14
N GLN A 266 0.11 -4.05 24.02
CA GLN A 266 1.33 -3.43 23.51
C GLN A 266 2.56 -3.91 24.30
N ARG A 267 2.49 -3.94 25.64
CA ARG A 267 3.59 -4.39 26.51
C ARG A 267 3.96 -5.84 26.24
N ARG A 268 2.98 -6.74 26.11
CA ARG A 268 3.21 -8.16 25.80
C ARG A 268 3.92 -8.34 24.47
N LEU A 269 3.51 -7.60 23.44
CA LEU A 269 4.15 -7.64 22.12
C LEU A 269 5.59 -7.14 22.17
N VAL A 270 5.86 -6.05 22.90
CA VAL A 270 7.25 -5.56 23.08
C VAL A 270 8.11 -6.60 23.81
N ILE A 271 7.60 -7.27 24.85
CA ILE A 271 8.31 -8.36 25.54
C ILE A 271 8.64 -9.51 24.58
N LEU A 272 7.73 -9.86 23.67
CA LEU A 272 8.02 -10.87 22.65
C LEU A 272 9.16 -10.45 21.73
N ILE A 273 9.18 -9.20 21.27
CA ILE A 273 10.24 -8.64 20.42
C ILE A 273 11.59 -8.67 21.15
N GLU A 274 11.62 -8.36 22.45
CA GLU A 274 12.84 -8.44 23.27
C GLU A 274 13.42 -9.86 23.28
N GLY A 275 12.55 -10.87 23.36
CA GLY A 275 12.92 -12.29 23.39
C GLY A 275 13.38 -12.88 22.05
N LEU A 276 13.30 -12.15 20.93
CA LEU A 276 13.79 -12.60 19.63
C LEU A 276 15.30 -12.42 19.51
N ASP A 277 15.97 -13.25 18.71
CA ASP A 277 17.35 -12.98 18.26
C ASP A 277 17.42 -11.71 17.38
N HIS A 278 18.62 -11.18 17.15
CA HIS A 278 18.79 -9.90 16.46
C HIS A 278 18.15 -9.84 15.08
N ARG A 279 18.20 -10.92 14.30
CA ARG A 279 17.66 -10.97 12.94
C ARG A 279 16.14 -11.05 12.94
N ASN A 280 15.57 -11.88 13.81
CA ASN A 280 14.11 -11.95 13.95
C ASN A 280 13.56 -10.67 14.59
N ARG A 281 14.34 -10.02 15.47
CA ARG A 281 13.98 -8.74 16.08
C ARG A 281 13.94 -7.61 15.06
N SER A 282 14.96 -7.46 14.21
CA SER A 282 14.95 -6.45 13.14
C SER A 282 13.77 -6.65 12.20
N TRP A 283 13.47 -7.88 11.83
CA TRP A 283 12.31 -8.23 11.02
C TRP A 283 11.00 -7.82 11.68
N ALA A 284 10.82 -8.12 12.97
CA ALA A 284 9.62 -7.73 13.71
C ALA A 284 9.45 -6.19 13.77
N LEU A 285 10.56 -5.46 13.93
CA LEU A 285 10.57 -4.00 14.01
C LEU A 285 10.28 -3.32 12.65
N TYR A 286 10.56 -3.96 11.52
CA TYR A 286 10.46 -3.36 10.18
C TYR A 286 9.06 -2.83 9.81
N ASN A 287 7.96 -3.42 10.26
CA ASN A 287 6.62 -2.83 10.01
C ASN A 287 5.94 -2.37 11.29
N LEU A 288 6.27 -2.99 12.43
CA LEU A 288 5.75 -2.54 13.72
C LEU A 288 6.22 -1.12 14.04
N GLY A 289 7.37 -0.71 13.48
CA GLY A 289 7.90 0.63 13.58
C GLY A 289 6.92 1.72 13.13
N ALA A 290 6.10 1.49 12.10
CA ALA A 290 5.07 2.45 11.67
C ALA A 290 4.05 2.74 12.80
N GLY A 291 3.77 1.75 13.65
CA GLY A 291 2.91 1.89 14.83
C GLY A 291 3.60 2.41 16.09
N VAL A 292 4.90 2.72 16.06
CA VAL A 292 5.65 3.17 17.24
C VAL A 292 5.02 4.39 17.91
N ALA A 293 4.45 5.29 17.11
CA ALA A 293 3.81 6.51 17.58
C ALA A 293 2.58 6.26 18.47
N GLY A 294 1.87 5.15 18.26
CA GLY A 294 0.69 4.78 19.06
C GLY A 294 1.03 4.00 20.34
N LEU A 295 2.29 3.59 20.51
CA LEU A 295 2.73 2.95 21.74
C LEU A 295 2.80 3.95 22.89
N VAL A 296 2.57 3.49 24.12
CA VAL A 296 2.83 4.33 25.30
C VAL A 296 4.32 4.71 25.38
N PRO A 297 4.67 5.90 25.90
CA PRO A 297 6.04 6.45 25.83
C PRO A 297 7.14 5.51 26.36
N GLU A 298 6.84 4.74 27.41
CA GLU A 298 7.80 3.79 27.98
C GLU A 298 8.11 2.65 27.00
N LEU A 299 7.13 2.21 26.20
CA LEU A 299 7.31 1.19 25.18
C LEU A 299 8.01 1.74 23.94
N GLN A 300 7.75 2.99 23.56
CA GLN A 300 8.52 3.69 22.52
C GLN A 300 10.01 3.70 22.87
N GLN A 301 10.35 4.09 24.10
CA GLN A 301 11.73 4.10 24.58
C GLN A 301 12.36 2.70 24.53
N ARG A 302 11.63 1.65 24.94
CA ARG A 302 12.12 0.27 24.86
C ARG A 302 12.40 -0.17 23.43
N LEU A 303 11.53 0.16 22.47
CA LEU A 303 11.78 -0.16 21.07
C LEU A 303 13.02 0.55 20.53
N VAL A 304 13.23 1.83 20.86
CA VAL A 304 14.46 2.54 20.47
C VAL A 304 15.70 1.87 21.05
N VAL A 305 15.67 1.46 22.33
CA VAL A 305 16.78 0.70 22.95
C VAL A 305 17.03 -0.64 22.23
N LEU A 306 15.97 -1.31 21.78
CA LEU A 306 16.11 -2.55 21.02
C LEU A 306 16.79 -2.34 19.66
N ILE A 307 16.46 -1.24 18.96
CA ILE A 307 17.09 -0.86 17.70
C ILE A 307 18.57 -0.53 17.93
N GLU A 308 18.90 0.23 18.98
CA GLU A 308 20.29 0.52 19.36
C GLU A 308 21.09 -0.75 19.64
N GLY A 309 20.46 -1.75 20.25
CA GLY A 309 21.05 -3.05 20.57
C GLY A 309 21.24 -3.98 19.37
N LEU A 310 20.84 -3.61 18.15
CA LEU A 310 21.10 -4.40 16.94
C LEU A 310 22.55 -4.21 16.50
N TYR A 311 23.36 -5.26 16.63
CA TYR A 311 24.80 -5.20 16.32
C TYR A 311 25.12 -5.21 14.83
N ASN A 312 24.35 -5.97 14.05
CA ASN A 312 24.51 -6.04 12.61
C ASN A 312 23.95 -4.75 11.98
N PRO A 313 24.75 -4.00 11.19
CA PRO A 313 24.28 -2.83 10.47
C PRO A 313 23.05 -3.11 9.59
N GLU A 314 22.99 -4.31 8.99
CA GLU A 314 21.87 -4.75 8.15
C GLU A 314 20.56 -4.79 8.95
N ASP A 315 20.60 -5.45 10.12
CA ASP A 315 19.47 -5.55 11.03
C ASP A 315 19.04 -4.17 11.55
N ARG A 316 20.02 -3.31 11.85
CA ARG A 316 19.75 -1.97 12.37
C ARG A 316 19.06 -1.08 11.32
N PHE A 317 19.54 -1.06 10.08
CA PHE A 317 18.90 -0.24 9.06
C PHE A 317 17.49 -0.73 8.75
N LEU A 318 17.26 -2.06 8.70
CA LEU A 318 15.92 -2.61 8.48
C LEU A 318 14.96 -2.10 9.55
N ALA A 319 15.35 -2.20 10.82
CA ALA A 319 14.51 -1.70 11.91
C ALA A 319 14.25 -0.18 11.83
N LEU A 320 15.24 0.62 11.40
CA LEU A 320 15.09 2.06 11.23
C LEU A 320 14.22 2.44 10.03
N ALA A 321 14.41 1.79 8.89
CA ALA A 321 13.63 2.00 7.67
C ALA A 321 12.14 1.72 7.92
N GLY A 322 11.86 0.81 8.86
CA GLY A 322 10.52 0.44 9.26
C GLY A 322 9.76 1.39 10.18
N LEU A 323 10.40 2.43 10.70
CA LEU A 323 9.75 3.38 11.61
C LEU A 323 8.81 4.36 10.89
N ASP A 324 9.04 4.56 9.60
CA ASP A 324 8.23 5.38 8.69
C ASP A 324 7.82 6.74 9.30
N SER A 325 6.61 7.21 8.98
CA SER A 325 5.95 8.39 9.54
C SER A 325 5.84 8.39 11.08
N GLY A 326 5.97 7.23 11.73
CA GLY A 326 5.87 7.07 13.18
C GLY A 326 6.92 7.87 13.95
N VAL A 327 8.10 8.12 13.36
CA VAL A 327 9.18 8.88 14.02
C VAL A 327 8.76 10.32 14.34
N ALA A 328 7.93 10.95 13.50
CA ALA A 328 7.47 12.32 13.71
C ALA A 328 6.71 12.51 15.03
N ARG A 329 6.11 11.44 15.55
CA ARG A 329 5.18 11.49 16.69
C ARG A 329 5.75 10.91 17.98
N VAL A 330 6.99 10.39 17.97
CA VAL A 330 7.70 10.03 19.20
C VAL A 330 8.29 11.27 19.88
N ALA A 331 8.66 11.14 21.15
CA ALA A 331 9.28 12.23 21.90
C ALA A 331 10.57 12.77 21.21
N PRO A 332 10.85 14.08 21.24
CA PRO A 332 12.00 14.69 20.56
C PRO A 332 13.35 14.05 20.90
N GLU A 333 13.53 13.58 22.14
CA GLU A 333 14.73 12.90 22.58
C GLU A 333 14.91 11.54 21.86
N LEU A 334 13.81 10.83 21.60
CA LEU A 334 13.81 9.59 20.83
C LEU A 334 14.04 9.87 19.34
N GLN A 335 13.44 10.92 18.79
CA GLN A 335 13.72 11.36 17.42
C GLN A 335 15.23 11.62 17.24
N GLN A 336 15.85 12.35 18.17
CA GLN A 336 17.28 12.64 18.11
C GLN A 336 18.13 11.36 18.14
N ARG A 337 17.80 10.39 19.00
CA ARG A 337 18.51 9.11 19.07
C ARG A 337 18.40 8.34 17.75
N LEU A 338 17.21 8.28 17.17
CA LEU A 338 16.98 7.61 15.89
C LEU A 338 17.76 8.28 14.76
N VAL A 339 17.79 9.61 14.69
CA VAL A 339 18.60 10.35 13.71
C VAL A 339 20.09 10.05 13.86
N ILE A 340 20.60 10.00 15.10
CA ILE A 340 22.00 9.63 15.37
C ILE A 340 22.30 8.21 14.89
N LEU A 341 21.36 7.27 15.07
CA LEU A 341 21.54 5.90 14.58
C LEU A 341 21.61 5.82 13.06
N ILE A 342 20.79 6.61 12.36
CA ILE A 342 20.81 6.70 10.89
C ILE A 342 22.16 7.26 10.42
N GLU A 343 22.63 8.36 11.03
CA GLU A 343 23.93 8.95 10.71
C GLU A 343 25.09 7.97 10.96
N GLY A 344 24.97 7.10 11.97
CA GLY A 344 25.97 6.12 12.36
C GLY A 344 25.95 4.81 11.58
N LEU A 345 25.14 4.66 10.53
CA LEU A 345 25.20 3.49 9.64
C LEU A 345 26.43 3.59 8.73
N ASP A 346 27.25 2.55 8.66
CA ASP A 346 28.51 2.60 7.90
C ASP A 346 28.28 2.63 6.38
N ASP A 347 27.33 1.83 5.90
CA ASP A 347 27.01 1.70 4.49
C ASP A 347 26.10 2.85 4.02
N PRO A 348 26.47 3.60 2.98
CA PRO A 348 25.64 4.68 2.47
C PRO A 348 24.29 4.21 1.92
N GLU A 349 24.19 3.02 1.30
CA GLU A 349 22.92 2.47 0.82
C GLU A 349 21.97 2.24 2.00
N HIS A 350 22.47 1.70 3.11
CA HIS A 350 21.69 1.55 4.35
C HIS A 350 21.23 2.89 4.92
N ARG A 351 22.06 3.94 4.84
CA ARG A 351 21.65 5.31 5.25
C ARG A 351 20.53 5.84 4.36
N VAL A 352 20.62 5.68 3.04
CA VAL A 352 19.58 6.11 2.09
C VAL A 352 18.26 5.40 2.39
N LEU A 353 18.28 4.08 2.61
CA LEU A 353 17.08 3.31 2.93
C LEU A 353 16.48 3.70 4.29
N ALA A 354 17.30 3.97 5.29
CA ALA A 354 16.82 4.48 6.58
C ALA A 354 16.26 5.90 6.47
N LEU A 355 16.85 6.76 5.63
CA LEU A 355 16.32 8.08 5.26
C LEU A 355 14.99 7.98 4.53
N HIS A 356 14.77 6.93 3.74
CA HIS A 356 13.46 6.67 3.12
C HIS A 356 12.35 6.53 4.16
N GLY A 357 12.58 5.71 5.20
CA GLY A 357 11.63 5.55 6.29
C GLY A 357 11.32 6.87 7.00
N VAL A 358 12.35 7.62 7.41
CA VAL A 358 12.12 8.88 8.15
C VAL A 358 11.77 10.08 7.27
N GLY A 359 11.95 9.97 5.96
CA GLY A 359 11.75 11.06 4.99
C GLY A 359 10.31 11.52 4.94
N GLN A 360 9.35 10.61 5.08
CA GLN A 360 7.94 10.96 5.19
C GLN A 360 7.61 11.72 6.49
N ALA A 361 8.35 11.42 7.56
CA ALA A 361 8.22 12.06 8.87
C ALA A 361 8.96 13.40 8.99
N ILE A 362 9.81 13.79 8.03
CA ILE A 362 10.77 14.89 8.22
C ILE A 362 10.11 16.19 8.69
N ALA A 363 8.92 16.52 8.18
CA ALA A 363 8.20 17.74 8.55
C ALA A 363 7.77 17.79 10.02
N GLY A 364 7.51 16.63 10.63
CA GLY A 364 7.15 16.53 12.05
C GLY A 364 8.36 16.51 13.00
N LEU A 365 9.58 16.46 12.47
CA LEU A 365 10.80 16.51 13.30
C LEU A 365 11.12 17.94 13.72
N ALA A 366 11.83 18.09 14.84
CA ALA A 366 12.39 19.38 15.23
C ALA A 366 13.30 19.95 14.12
N LEU A 367 13.25 21.27 13.89
CA LEU A 367 13.99 21.94 12.80
C LEU A 367 15.48 21.56 12.77
N GLN A 368 16.12 21.42 13.94
CA GLN A 368 17.52 20.98 14.03
C GLN A 368 17.76 19.58 13.44
N LEU A 369 16.83 18.64 13.65
CA LEU A 369 16.89 17.29 13.09
C LEU A 369 16.62 17.31 11.58
N GLN A 370 15.66 18.11 11.12
CA GLN A 370 15.43 18.33 9.69
C GLN A 370 16.70 18.80 8.98
N HIS A 371 17.38 19.80 9.54
CA HIS A 371 18.66 20.30 9.04
C HIS A 371 19.75 19.21 9.00
N ARG A 372 19.84 18.38 10.04
CA ARG A 372 20.82 17.28 10.09
C ARG A 372 20.57 16.24 9.02
N LEU A 373 19.31 15.83 8.80
CA LEU A 373 18.97 14.87 7.76
C LEU A 373 19.25 15.40 6.34
N ILE A 374 19.00 16.70 6.11
CA ILE A 374 19.35 17.36 4.84
C ILE A 374 20.87 17.39 4.64
N LEU A 375 21.63 17.70 5.70
CA LEU A 375 23.11 17.64 5.65
C LEU A 375 23.63 16.23 5.40
N LEU A 376 22.99 15.22 5.98
CA LEU A 376 23.32 13.82 5.74
C LEU A 376 23.09 13.45 4.26
N ALA A 377 21.95 13.87 3.69
CA ALA A 377 21.66 13.68 2.27
C ALA A 377 22.66 14.41 1.36
N GLU A 378 23.07 15.62 1.72
CA GLU A 378 24.10 16.37 0.97
C GLU A 378 25.47 15.69 1.01
N GLY A 379 25.79 15.01 2.11
CA GLY A 379 27.09 14.37 2.35
C GLY A 379 27.34 13.07 1.59
N PHE A 380 26.38 12.53 0.84
CA PHE A 380 26.62 11.34 0.00
C PHE A 380 27.56 11.68 -1.16
N GLU A 381 28.63 10.89 -1.31
CA GLU A 381 29.62 11.05 -2.37
C GLU A 381 29.06 10.64 -3.74
N ASP A 382 28.34 9.52 -3.77
CA ASP A 382 27.69 9.00 -4.97
C ASP A 382 26.44 9.85 -5.30
N THR A 383 26.34 10.25 -6.57
CA THR A 383 25.28 11.15 -7.05
C THR A 383 23.90 10.48 -7.03
N ARG A 384 23.84 9.15 -7.23
CA ARG A 384 22.60 8.37 -7.20
C ARG A 384 22.11 8.15 -5.78
N GLU A 385 23.00 7.85 -4.84
CA GLU A 385 22.68 7.79 -3.42
C GLU A 385 22.18 9.14 -2.90
N ARG A 386 22.86 10.23 -3.27
CA ARG A 386 22.43 11.60 -2.98
C ARG A 386 21.04 11.88 -3.55
N ALA A 387 20.79 11.55 -4.81
CA ALA A 387 19.50 11.74 -5.45
C ALA A 387 18.40 10.94 -4.74
N SER A 388 18.66 9.70 -4.35
CA SER A 388 17.70 8.84 -3.64
C SER A 388 17.44 9.30 -2.20
N ALA A 389 18.45 9.80 -1.49
CA ALA A 389 18.27 10.44 -0.19
C ALA A 389 17.40 11.69 -0.31
N LEU A 390 17.68 12.57 -1.29
CA LEU A 390 16.88 13.77 -1.54
C LEU A 390 15.46 13.45 -1.99
N GLN A 391 15.28 12.41 -2.80
CA GLN A 391 13.97 11.87 -3.17
C GLN A 391 13.17 11.48 -1.92
N SER A 392 13.79 10.74 -1.02
CA SER A 392 13.18 10.30 0.24
C SER A 392 12.73 11.48 1.11
N LEU A 393 13.58 12.49 1.28
CA LEU A 393 13.24 13.71 2.02
C LEU A 393 12.22 14.60 1.29
N GLY A 394 12.17 14.51 -0.05
CA GLY A 394 11.29 15.29 -0.92
C GLY A 394 9.81 15.01 -0.68
N THR A 395 9.46 13.81 -0.20
CA THR A 395 8.08 13.43 0.14
C THR A 395 7.46 14.33 1.22
N GLY A 396 8.26 14.83 2.17
CA GLY A 396 7.84 15.78 3.20
C GLY A 396 8.12 17.26 2.89
N LEU A 397 8.62 17.58 1.68
CA LEU A 397 9.11 18.92 1.32
C LEU A 397 8.07 20.01 1.55
N ALA A 398 6.81 19.75 1.19
CA ALA A 398 5.70 20.68 1.29
C ALA A 398 5.53 21.29 2.69
N GLU A 399 5.89 20.53 3.72
CA GLU A 399 5.67 20.88 5.12
C GLU A 399 6.97 21.35 5.83
N LEU A 400 8.09 21.39 5.11
CA LEU A 400 9.34 21.97 5.61
C LEU A 400 9.29 23.50 5.67
N ALA A 401 10.11 24.09 6.53
CA ALA A 401 10.31 25.53 6.55
C ALA A 401 10.82 26.05 5.18
N PRO A 402 10.42 27.26 4.72
CA PRO A 402 10.79 27.77 3.40
C PRO A 402 12.30 27.79 3.10
N ALA A 403 13.12 28.04 4.13
CA ALA A 403 14.58 28.00 3.99
C ALA A 403 15.11 26.59 3.67
N LEU A 404 14.50 25.55 4.23
CA LEU A 404 14.85 24.15 3.95
C LEU A 404 14.32 23.70 2.61
N GLN A 405 13.11 24.12 2.24
CA GLN A 405 12.57 23.92 0.90
C GLN A 405 13.51 24.47 -0.17
N GLN A 406 13.95 25.71 0.01
CA GLN A 406 14.88 26.38 -0.89
C GLN A 406 16.23 25.66 -0.97
N ARG A 407 16.75 25.16 0.16
CA ARG A 407 18.01 24.41 0.20
C ARG A 407 17.89 23.08 -0.56
N LEU A 408 16.83 22.31 -0.31
CA LEU A 408 16.61 21.05 -1.02
C LEU A 408 16.54 21.28 -2.53
N ILE A 409 15.80 22.29 -2.99
CA ILE A 409 15.73 22.63 -4.42
C ILE A 409 17.11 22.95 -5.01
N VAL A 410 17.93 23.73 -4.30
CA VAL A 410 19.31 24.01 -4.74
C VAL A 410 20.17 22.75 -4.82
N LEU A 411 20.00 21.81 -3.88
CA LEU A 411 20.72 20.54 -3.93
C LEU A 411 20.32 19.71 -5.15
N ILE A 412 19.05 19.73 -5.51
CA ILE A 412 18.50 19.00 -6.66
C ILE A 412 19.00 19.59 -7.98
N GLU A 413 19.14 20.91 -8.07
CA GLU A 413 19.74 21.56 -9.24
C GLU A 413 21.17 21.10 -9.50
N GLY A 414 21.91 20.83 -8.43
CA GLY A 414 23.28 20.34 -8.48
C GLY A 414 23.41 18.85 -8.80
N LEU A 415 22.29 18.11 -8.94
CA LEU A 415 22.33 16.71 -9.33
C LEU A 415 22.50 16.56 -10.84
N GLU A 416 23.32 15.59 -11.23
CA GLU A 416 23.43 15.13 -12.64
C GLU A 416 22.18 14.33 -13.04
N ASP A 417 21.71 13.43 -12.17
CA ASP A 417 20.47 12.69 -12.33
C ASP A 417 19.35 13.32 -11.49
N ARG A 418 18.63 14.27 -12.10
CA ARG A 418 17.56 15.03 -11.44
C ARG A 418 16.23 14.29 -11.41
N LEU A 419 16.05 13.28 -12.27
CA LEU A 419 14.75 12.63 -12.49
C LEU A 419 14.16 12.09 -11.19
N LEU A 420 14.95 11.27 -10.48
CA LEU A 420 14.50 10.60 -9.26
C LEU A 420 14.05 11.59 -8.18
N ALA A 421 14.81 12.67 -8.00
CA ALA A 421 14.48 13.69 -7.02
C ALA A 421 13.23 14.50 -7.42
N LEU A 422 13.11 14.86 -8.70
CA LEU A 422 11.96 15.61 -9.21
C LEU A 422 10.66 14.80 -9.16
N GLU A 423 10.70 13.48 -9.40
CA GLU A 423 9.54 12.61 -9.28
C GLU A 423 8.93 12.62 -7.86
N ALA A 424 9.74 12.54 -6.81
CA ALA A 424 9.21 12.51 -5.43
C ALA A 424 8.70 13.86 -4.95
N ILE A 425 9.30 14.96 -5.42
CA ILE A 425 8.85 16.32 -5.06
C ILE A 425 7.50 16.63 -5.67
N GLY A 426 7.17 16.01 -6.81
CA GLY A 426 5.90 16.18 -7.47
C GLY A 426 4.71 16.03 -6.54
N ALA A 427 4.74 15.04 -5.63
CA ALA A 427 3.70 14.81 -4.64
C ALA A 427 3.48 15.97 -3.64
N GLY A 428 4.51 16.82 -3.42
CA GLY A 428 4.45 17.99 -2.55
C GLY A 428 4.35 19.32 -3.30
N MET A 429 4.40 19.32 -4.64
CA MET A 429 4.60 20.52 -5.44
C MET A 429 3.48 21.55 -5.27
N ALA A 430 2.22 21.11 -5.21
CA ALA A 430 1.04 21.97 -5.08
C ALA A 430 1.07 22.89 -3.85
N ARG A 431 1.81 22.50 -2.79
CA ARG A 431 1.92 23.25 -1.53
C ARG A 431 3.16 24.17 -1.46
N LEU A 432 4.05 24.12 -2.46
CA LEU A 432 5.21 25.00 -2.53
C LEU A 432 4.82 26.41 -2.96
N ALA A 433 5.67 27.39 -2.64
CA ALA A 433 5.50 28.75 -3.16
C ALA A 433 5.59 28.74 -4.71
N PRO A 434 4.81 29.58 -5.42
CA PRO A 434 4.77 29.60 -6.89
C PRO A 434 6.15 29.75 -7.55
N ALA A 435 7.06 30.52 -6.94
CA ALA A 435 8.42 30.68 -7.43
C ALA A 435 9.23 29.36 -7.40
N LEU A 436 9.03 28.52 -6.38
CA LEU A 436 9.68 27.21 -6.27
C LEU A 436 9.06 26.20 -7.23
N GLN A 437 7.73 26.25 -7.41
CA GLN A 437 7.04 25.44 -8.40
C GLN A 437 7.56 25.74 -9.81
N GLN A 438 7.67 27.02 -10.19
CA GLN A 438 8.22 27.42 -11.48
C GLN A 438 9.65 26.95 -11.67
N ARG A 439 10.48 27.05 -10.63
CA ARG A 439 11.87 26.61 -10.68
C ARG A 439 11.98 25.10 -10.92
N LEU A 440 11.18 24.29 -10.23
CA LEU A 440 11.12 22.84 -10.43
C LEU A 440 10.61 22.47 -11.83
N MET A 441 9.63 23.23 -12.35
CA MET A 441 9.12 23.04 -13.71
C MET A 441 10.22 23.24 -14.76
N VAL A 442 11.00 24.31 -14.63
CA VAL A 442 12.16 24.57 -15.51
C VAL A 442 13.17 23.42 -15.42
N LEU A 443 13.47 22.92 -14.22
CA LEU A 443 14.41 21.81 -14.05
C LEU A 443 13.92 20.51 -14.69
N ALA A 444 12.61 20.25 -14.66
CA ALA A 444 12.03 19.10 -15.37
C ALA A 444 12.12 19.28 -16.89
N GLU A 445 11.89 20.48 -17.40
CA GLU A 445 12.00 20.78 -18.84
C GLU A 445 13.43 20.64 -19.38
N GLU A 446 14.43 20.89 -18.53
CA GLU A 446 15.86 20.72 -18.82
C GLU A 446 16.33 19.26 -18.89
N ILE A 447 15.48 18.27 -18.56
CA ILE A 447 15.83 16.85 -18.72
C ILE A 447 15.93 16.52 -20.21
N ASP A 448 17.11 16.03 -20.61
CA ASP A 448 17.45 15.72 -22.02
C ASP A 448 16.59 14.59 -22.60
N ASP A 449 16.40 13.51 -21.84
CA ASP A 449 15.61 12.38 -22.28
C ASP A 449 14.10 12.71 -22.24
N PRO A 450 13.37 12.56 -23.36
CA PRO A 450 11.96 12.95 -23.44
C PRO A 450 11.04 12.08 -22.60
N GLU A 451 11.38 10.81 -22.32
CA GLU A 451 10.60 9.92 -21.46
C GLU A 451 10.79 10.32 -19.99
N ASP A 452 12.03 10.57 -19.58
CA ASP A 452 12.35 11.02 -18.22
C ASP A 452 11.75 12.40 -17.94
N ARG A 453 11.84 13.32 -18.90
CA ARG A 453 11.14 14.61 -18.82
C ARG A 453 9.63 14.43 -18.63
N ALA A 454 9.00 13.56 -19.42
CA ALA A 454 7.56 13.31 -19.30
C ALA A 454 7.20 12.71 -17.94
N ARG A 455 8.04 11.82 -17.39
CA ARG A 455 7.87 11.24 -16.06
C ARG A 455 7.99 12.30 -14.95
N ALA A 456 9.03 13.13 -14.98
CA ALA A 456 9.22 14.22 -14.03
C ALA A 456 8.02 15.20 -14.04
N LEU A 457 7.61 15.64 -15.23
CA LEU A 457 6.46 16.53 -15.40
C LEU A 457 5.14 15.87 -14.96
N SER A 458 4.98 14.56 -15.19
CA SER A 458 3.79 13.83 -14.73
C SER A 458 3.73 13.72 -13.22
N GLY A 459 4.87 13.51 -12.54
CA GLY A 459 4.93 13.50 -11.08
C GLY A 459 4.52 14.86 -10.48
N MET A 460 4.86 15.94 -11.17
CA MET A 460 4.59 17.33 -10.78
C MET A 460 3.15 17.82 -11.01
N ALA A 461 2.36 17.11 -11.81
CA ALA A 461 1.00 17.53 -12.18
C ALA A 461 -0.08 17.08 -11.16
N GLY A 462 0.31 16.54 -10.01
CA GLY A 462 -0.58 16.04 -8.95
C GLY A 462 -0.95 17.04 -7.87
#